data_AF-A0A819UJP6-F1
#
_entry.id   AF-A0A819UJP6-F1
#
_cell.length_a   1.000
_cell.length_b   1.000
_cell.length_c   1.000
_cell.angle_alpha   90.00
_cell.angle_beta   90.00
_cell.angle_gamma   90.00
#
_symmetry.space_group_name_H-M   'P 1'
#
loop_
_entity.id
_entity.type
_entity.pdbx_description
1 polymer ?
#
loop_
_entity_poly.entity_id
_entity_poly.type
_entity_poly.pdbx_seq_one_letter_code
_entity_poly.pdbx_strand_id
1 'polypeptide(L)'
;MRSLDIPKSYSKDDFQLTNESLKDTYKDFDLMPLCTERFLLSLRYLISCKLIGNDAMVDQTIMSSDYRKLEIDEELQCLKLEEISSTKIQHAVETLSIYIKHENWKSSLIILKEILHEIMPSNIYELFRLAKSVDDTANLIKDKKIIFYLGNTGSGKSATIHFLSDLKRIVTAPFAKSITRCITPVTVYFKDINAYRQDSIILCDSPGFGDTNDPEVDTANGIAIVRAIRVCESVKPVLLISYTSIGDRYEGLKDLTYTLARLIQNTKDQIKAFSYIFTKYPKNEKETIHALLETINNTLSDQERSDTNFMDILRDMFEKTKKNACVLDPIKNDPSTILDDLADSTNINHPENVFQFFITEKSKSIIDKQVTKYELSIKSATKRSKYSLVKYILDQLKFLNELLNQEPIEEIYINCTRYVSRYFFFEEYQKAILMLNRSLLDETILIDEEIKQYRTYFDHANLVEDLRKTHLGNEAIHSCAYIEHLNGKVDNLVKNLQEKNINGLLIKLSMDKIKILSEYFDDVNVKYKFICQFVSEKIERLVYSFEKSVLSNGFYNSISMMTKFYDANTILSNY
;
A
#
# COMPACT_ATOMS: atom_id res chain seq x y z
N MET A 1 -37.52 -5.84 17.93
CA MET A 1 -36.75 -6.47 16.84
C MET A 1 -37.31 -5.98 15.51
N ARG A 2 -36.67 -4.97 14.89
CA ARG A 2 -36.90 -4.65 13.47
C ARG A 2 -35.98 -5.59 12.69
N SER A 3 -36.52 -6.37 11.77
CA SER A 3 -35.74 -7.19 10.84
C SER A 3 -34.83 -6.28 10.04
N LEU A 4 -33.52 -6.47 10.16
CA LEU A 4 -32.56 -5.92 9.21
C LEU A 4 -32.89 -6.54 7.84
N ASP A 5 -33.30 -5.70 6.89
CA ASP A 5 -33.35 -6.08 5.48
C ASP A 5 -31.93 -6.44 5.05
N ILE A 6 -31.65 -7.74 5.02
CA ILE A 6 -30.43 -8.28 4.42
C ILE A 6 -30.49 -7.91 2.93
N PRO A 7 -29.52 -7.17 2.38
CA PRO A 7 -29.51 -6.84 0.97
C PRO A 7 -29.58 -8.11 0.12
N LYS A 8 -30.65 -8.24 -0.67
CA LYS A 8 -30.83 -9.30 -1.67
C LYS A 8 -29.85 -9.08 -2.83
N SER A 9 -28.56 -9.39 -2.66
CA SER A 9 -27.65 -9.49 -3.82
C SER A 9 -26.39 -10.32 -3.64
N TYR A 10 -26.20 -11.08 -2.56
CA TYR A 10 -25.08 -12.02 -2.48
C TYR A 10 -25.51 -13.41 -2.96
N SER A 11 -24.96 -13.83 -4.09
CA SER A 11 -25.27 -15.13 -4.68
C SER A 11 -24.63 -16.25 -3.86
N LYS A 12 -25.16 -17.47 -3.97
CA LYS A 12 -24.63 -18.67 -3.28
C LYS A 12 -23.16 -18.99 -3.64
N ASP A 13 -22.59 -18.35 -4.66
CA ASP A 13 -21.27 -18.67 -5.25
C ASP A 13 -20.17 -17.63 -4.94
N ASP A 14 -20.43 -16.59 -4.15
CA ASP A 14 -19.46 -15.50 -3.90
C ASP A 14 -18.32 -15.86 -2.91
N PHE A 15 -18.31 -17.09 -2.39
CA PHE A 15 -17.31 -17.58 -1.43
C PHE A 15 -16.56 -18.80 -1.97
N GLN A 16 -15.93 -18.69 -3.15
CA GLN A 16 -14.91 -19.65 -3.54
C GLN A 16 -13.66 -19.43 -2.66
N LEU A 17 -13.73 -19.91 -1.43
CA LEU A 17 -12.60 -19.99 -0.52
C LEU A 17 -11.69 -21.11 -1.01
N THR A 18 -10.54 -20.75 -1.57
CA THR A 18 -9.50 -21.71 -1.97
C THR A 18 -8.37 -21.72 -0.95
N ASN A 19 -7.67 -22.84 -0.81
CA ASN A 19 -6.49 -22.93 0.06
C ASN A 19 -5.40 -21.90 -0.32
N GLU A 20 -5.31 -21.55 -1.60
CA GLU A 20 -4.41 -20.50 -2.09
C GLU A 20 -4.83 -19.12 -1.59
N SER A 21 -6.13 -18.78 -1.67
CA SER A 21 -6.64 -17.50 -1.14
C SER A 21 -6.43 -17.35 0.37
N LEU A 22 -6.46 -18.45 1.13
CA LEU A 22 -6.15 -18.46 2.56
C LEU A 22 -4.66 -18.25 2.83
N LYS A 23 -3.78 -18.93 2.08
CA LYS A 23 -2.32 -18.74 2.16
C LYS A 23 -1.95 -17.29 1.90
N ASP A 24 -2.57 -16.68 0.90
CA ASP A 24 -2.36 -15.28 0.56
C ASP A 24 -2.86 -14.34 1.65
N THR A 25 -4.09 -14.55 2.15
CA THR A 25 -4.64 -13.75 3.25
C THR A 25 -3.74 -13.81 4.50
N TYR A 26 -3.18 -14.99 4.80
CA TYR A 26 -2.24 -15.17 5.91
C TYR A 26 -0.97 -14.34 5.73
N LYS A 27 -0.32 -14.46 4.57
CA LYS A 27 0.90 -13.69 4.27
C LYS A 27 0.65 -12.19 4.36
N ASP A 28 -0.53 -11.73 3.94
CA ASP A 28 -0.88 -10.32 3.96
C ASP A 28 -0.87 -9.76 5.38
N PHE A 29 -1.61 -10.39 6.31
CA PHE A 29 -1.70 -9.84 7.67
C PHE A 29 -0.46 -10.12 8.52
N ASP A 30 0.34 -11.15 8.21
CA ASP A 30 1.57 -11.47 8.95
C ASP A 30 2.63 -10.36 8.80
N LEU A 31 2.63 -9.68 7.64
CA LEU A 31 3.50 -8.55 7.36
C LEU A 31 2.99 -7.22 7.93
N MET A 32 1.77 -7.17 8.47
CA MET A 32 1.16 -5.94 8.97
C MET A 32 1.55 -5.68 10.43
N PRO A 33 1.74 -4.40 10.83
CA PRO A 33 1.84 -4.05 12.25
C PRO A 33 0.51 -4.31 12.96
N LEU A 34 0.50 -4.22 14.29
CA LEU A 34 -0.74 -4.33 15.08
C LEU A 34 -1.68 -3.16 14.78
N CYS A 35 -2.68 -3.40 13.92
CA CYS A 35 -3.66 -2.43 13.46
C CYS A 35 -4.99 -3.10 13.08
N THR A 36 -6.04 -2.30 12.93
CA THR A 36 -7.39 -2.75 12.57
C THR A 36 -7.41 -3.61 11.31
N GLU A 37 -6.67 -3.23 10.26
CA GLU A 37 -6.62 -3.99 9.00
C GLU A 37 -6.11 -5.43 9.23
N ARG A 38 -5.00 -5.56 9.98
CA ARG A 38 -4.44 -6.85 10.38
C ARG A 38 -5.46 -7.70 11.11
N PHE A 39 -6.13 -7.13 12.12
CA PHE A 39 -7.09 -7.84 12.95
C PHE A 39 -8.30 -8.33 12.14
N LEU A 40 -8.81 -7.52 11.20
CA LEU A 40 -9.92 -7.93 10.33
C LEU A 40 -9.52 -9.03 9.35
N LEU A 41 -8.32 -8.97 8.77
CA LEU A 41 -7.82 -10.02 7.88
C LEU A 41 -7.51 -11.31 8.62
N SER A 42 -6.95 -11.22 9.84
CA SER A 42 -6.75 -12.33 10.77
C SER A 42 -8.09 -13.02 11.09
N LEU A 43 -9.12 -12.24 11.47
CA LEU A 43 -10.47 -12.78 11.69
C LEU A 43 -11.06 -13.43 10.44
N ARG A 44 -10.87 -12.82 9.27
CA ARG A 44 -11.37 -13.38 8.01
C ARG A 44 -10.74 -14.73 7.74
N TYR A 45 -9.43 -14.83 7.92
CA TYR A 45 -8.68 -16.06 7.79
C TYR A 45 -9.19 -17.13 8.78
N LEU A 46 -9.30 -16.81 10.07
CA LEU A 46 -9.75 -17.75 11.10
C LEU A 46 -11.16 -18.26 10.85
N ILE A 47 -12.12 -17.37 10.54
CA ILE A 47 -13.51 -17.74 10.23
C ILE A 47 -13.57 -18.59 8.95
N SER A 48 -12.77 -18.26 7.94
CA SER A 48 -12.70 -19.03 6.70
C SER A 48 -12.16 -20.45 6.95
N CYS A 49 -11.15 -20.60 7.82
CA CYS A 49 -10.66 -21.90 8.24
C CYS A 49 -11.75 -22.73 8.95
N LYS A 50 -12.56 -22.10 9.82
CA LYS A 50 -13.69 -22.77 10.48
C LYS A 50 -14.75 -23.26 9.50
N LEU A 51 -14.99 -22.53 8.40
CA LEU A 51 -15.97 -22.91 7.37
C LEU A 51 -15.51 -24.08 6.49
N ILE A 52 -14.23 -24.13 6.13
CA ILE A 52 -13.68 -25.20 5.26
C ILE A 52 -13.45 -26.50 6.06
N GLY A 53 -13.32 -26.40 7.39
CA GLY A 53 -13.01 -27.50 8.28
C GLY A 53 -11.50 -27.64 8.49
N ASN A 54 -11.09 -28.02 9.71
CA ASN A 54 -9.68 -28.09 10.12
C ASN A 54 -8.82 -29.07 9.30
N ASP A 55 -9.41 -29.98 8.52
CA ASP A 55 -8.68 -30.99 7.73
C ASP A 55 -8.06 -30.44 6.45
N ALA A 56 -8.43 -29.24 6.01
CA ALA A 56 -7.83 -28.57 4.85
C ALA A 56 -6.53 -27.82 5.20
N MET A 57 -5.76 -28.30 6.18
CA MET A 57 -4.59 -27.60 6.71
C MET A 57 -3.65 -27.16 5.59
N VAL A 58 -3.67 -25.85 5.36
CA VAL A 58 -2.56 -25.07 4.81
C VAL A 58 -1.31 -25.50 5.58
N ASP A 59 -0.43 -26.26 4.92
CA ASP A 59 0.95 -26.60 5.29
C ASP A 59 1.27 -26.43 6.80
N GLN A 60 1.36 -27.53 7.55
CA GLN A 60 1.68 -27.50 9.00
C GLN A 60 2.99 -26.75 9.33
N THR A 61 3.83 -26.50 8.32
CA THR A 61 5.04 -25.68 8.34
C THR A 61 4.79 -24.16 8.40
N ILE A 62 3.64 -23.65 7.95
CA ILE A 62 3.32 -22.21 7.95
C ILE A 62 2.77 -21.76 9.31
N MET A 63 2.14 -22.65 10.07
CA MET A 63 1.65 -22.32 11.40
C MET A 63 2.78 -22.40 12.43
N SER A 64 3.43 -21.26 12.70
CA SER A 64 4.26 -21.13 13.90
C SER A 64 3.44 -21.46 15.16
N SER A 65 4.12 -21.88 16.24
CA SER A 65 3.48 -22.20 17.52
C SER A 65 2.67 -21.06 18.13
N ASP A 66 2.93 -19.82 17.72
CA ASP A 66 2.28 -18.63 18.25
C ASP A 66 0.87 -18.41 17.66
N TYR A 67 0.61 -18.84 16.42
CA TYR A 67 -0.70 -18.64 15.78
C TYR A 67 -1.76 -19.65 16.18
N ARG A 68 -1.39 -20.78 16.81
CA ARG A 68 -2.38 -21.68 17.43
C ARG A 68 -3.04 -21.07 18.67
N LYS A 69 -2.47 -19.98 19.21
CA LYS A 69 -3.02 -19.25 20.38
C LYS A 69 -3.98 -18.13 20.01
N LEU A 70 -4.05 -17.74 18.73
CA LEU A 70 -4.91 -16.65 18.30
C LEU A 70 -6.38 -17.06 18.39
N GLU A 71 -7.08 -16.52 19.38
CA GLU A 71 -8.51 -16.74 19.55
C GLU A 71 -9.31 -15.64 18.86
N ILE A 72 -10.39 -16.04 18.18
CA ILE A 72 -11.31 -15.10 17.49
C ILE A 72 -11.81 -14.01 18.46
N ASP A 73 -11.98 -14.36 19.75
CA ASP A 73 -12.42 -13.42 20.77
C ASP A 73 -11.36 -12.37 21.12
N GLU A 74 -10.07 -12.71 21.13
CA GLU A 74 -8.98 -11.74 21.39
C GLU A 74 -8.91 -10.69 20.27
N GLU A 75 -8.94 -11.15 19.01
CA GLU A 75 -8.93 -10.28 17.84
C GLU A 75 -10.14 -9.34 17.79
N LEU A 76 -11.30 -9.85 18.17
CA LEU A 76 -12.53 -9.06 18.25
C LEU A 76 -12.47 -8.00 19.35
N GLN A 77 -11.77 -8.25 20.47
CA GLN A 77 -11.53 -7.24 21.51
C GLN A 77 -10.60 -6.14 21.01
N CYS A 78 -9.54 -6.50 20.28
CA CYS A 78 -8.62 -5.52 19.68
C CYS A 78 -9.36 -4.54 18.74
N LEU A 79 -10.32 -5.03 17.95
CA LEU A 79 -11.14 -4.18 17.09
C LEU A 79 -12.02 -3.19 17.85
N LYS A 80 -12.48 -3.52 19.06
CA LYS A 80 -13.29 -2.62 19.89
C LYS A 80 -12.45 -1.52 20.54
N LEU A 81 -11.16 -1.77 20.72
CA LEU A 81 -10.21 -0.82 21.32
C LEU A 81 -9.66 0.19 20.31
N GLU A 82 -9.58 -0.17 19.03
CA GLU A 82 -9.24 0.80 18.00
C GLU A 82 -10.47 1.69 17.75
N GLU A 83 -10.31 3.01 17.88
CA GLU A 83 -11.39 4.03 17.80
C GLU A 83 -12.05 4.09 16.41
N ILE A 84 -12.87 3.08 16.09
CA ILE A 84 -13.65 3.09 14.86
C ILE A 84 -14.79 4.10 15.03
N SER A 85 -14.65 5.23 14.35
CA SER A 85 -15.49 6.42 14.55
C SER A 85 -16.90 6.34 13.96
N SER A 86 -17.18 5.36 13.10
CA SER A 86 -18.48 5.23 12.43
C SER A 86 -19.43 4.35 13.23
N THR A 87 -20.58 4.91 13.63
CA THR A 87 -21.69 4.18 14.28
C THR A 87 -22.14 2.96 13.46
N LYS A 88 -22.04 3.03 12.13
CA LYS A 88 -22.31 1.91 11.23
C LYS A 88 -21.34 0.75 11.46
N ILE A 89 -20.05 1.04 11.60
CA ILE A 89 -19.05 -0.01 11.81
C ILE A 89 -19.16 -0.57 13.22
N GLN A 90 -19.43 0.26 14.24
CA GLN A 90 -19.67 -0.21 15.60
C GLN A 90 -20.81 -1.23 15.66
N HIS A 91 -21.96 -0.91 15.05
CA HIS A 91 -23.08 -1.84 14.95
C HIS A 91 -22.72 -3.12 14.17
N ALA A 92 -21.94 -3.00 13.09
CA ALA A 92 -21.47 -4.16 12.33
C ALA A 92 -20.52 -5.05 13.17
N VAL A 93 -19.62 -4.47 13.96
CA VAL A 93 -18.73 -5.20 14.88
C VAL A 93 -19.53 -5.90 15.99
N GLU A 94 -20.56 -5.26 16.53
CA GLU A 94 -21.48 -5.89 17.50
C GLU A 94 -22.23 -7.07 16.87
N THR A 95 -22.74 -6.88 15.64
CA THR A 95 -23.43 -7.93 14.88
C THR A 95 -22.49 -9.11 14.58
N LEU A 96 -21.25 -8.81 14.17
CA LEU A 96 -20.20 -9.80 13.95
C LEU A 96 -19.90 -10.57 15.24
N SER A 97 -19.81 -9.90 16.39
CA SER A 97 -19.63 -10.54 17.69
C SER A 97 -20.75 -11.52 18.01
N ILE A 98 -22.00 -11.15 17.71
CA ILE A 98 -23.15 -12.03 17.93
C ILE A 98 -23.05 -13.27 17.03
N TYR A 99 -22.76 -13.10 15.73
CA TYR A 99 -22.64 -14.24 14.82
C TYR A 99 -21.48 -15.17 15.15
N ILE A 100 -20.33 -14.64 15.56
CA ILE A 100 -19.20 -15.44 16.04
C ILE A 100 -19.60 -16.27 17.26
N LYS A 101 -20.27 -15.67 18.26
CA LYS A 101 -20.71 -16.37 19.47
C LYS A 101 -21.71 -17.51 19.21
N HIS A 102 -22.48 -17.39 18.14
CA HIS A 102 -23.45 -18.42 17.72
C HIS A 102 -22.87 -19.34 16.62
N GLU A 103 -21.57 -19.30 16.37
CA GLU A 103 -20.86 -20.07 15.35
C GLU A 103 -21.46 -19.95 13.94
N ASN A 104 -22.11 -18.82 13.64
CA ASN A 104 -22.68 -18.54 12.32
C ASN A 104 -21.61 -17.96 11.39
N TRP A 105 -20.61 -18.79 11.06
CA TRP A 105 -19.41 -18.38 10.32
C TRP A 105 -19.70 -17.76 8.96
N LYS A 106 -20.73 -18.25 8.26
CA LYS A 106 -21.12 -17.71 6.95
C LYS A 106 -21.63 -16.27 7.07
N SER A 107 -22.53 -16.01 8.02
CA SER A 107 -23.00 -14.65 8.28
C SER A 107 -21.88 -13.77 8.83
N SER A 108 -20.98 -14.33 9.65
CA SER A 108 -19.79 -13.61 10.13
C SER A 108 -18.91 -13.15 8.96
N LEU A 109 -18.65 -13.99 7.95
CA LEU A 109 -17.89 -13.58 6.77
C LEU A 109 -18.57 -12.48 5.95
N ILE A 110 -19.90 -12.51 5.83
CA ILE A 110 -20.63 -11.46 5.11
C ILE A 110 -20.45 -10.12 5.80
N ILE A 111 -20.72 -10.06 7.11
CA ILE A 111 -20.56 -8.82 7.90
C ILE A 111 -19.11 -8.38 7.92
N LEU A 112 -18.17 -9.32 8.06
CA LEU A 112 -16.74 -8.98 8.05
C LEU A 112 -16.30 -8.41 6.70
N LYS A 113 -16.82 -8.92 5.58
CA LYS A 113 -16.57 -8.35 4.25
C LYS A 113 -17.07 -6.90 4.18
N GLU A 114 -18.25 -6.61 4.72
CA GLU A 114 -18.78 -5.23 4.78
C GLU A 114 -17.89 -4.30 5.62
N ILE A 115 -17.43 -4.78 6.77
CA ILE A 115 -16.51 -4.02 7.64
C ILE A 115 -15.18 -3.76 6.92
N LEU A 116 -14.62 -4.79 6.27
CA LEU A 116 -13.39 -4.68 5.48
C LEU A 116 -13.54 -3.67 4.34
N HIS A 117 -14.63 -3.72 3.55
CA HIS A 117 -14.86 -2.76 2.46
C HIS A 117 -15.00 -1.32 2.96
N GLU A 118 -15.53 -1.16 4.17
CA GLU A 118 -15.57 0.17 4.76
C GLU A 118 -14.17 0.59 5.21
N ILE A 119 -13.44 -0.20 6.00
CA ILE A 119 -12.16 0.23 6.59
C ILE A 119 -11.02 0.28 5.56
N MET A 120 -10.96 -0.73 4.71
CA MET A 120 -9.99 -0.90 3.63
C MET A 120 -10.76 -1.00 2.30
N PRO A 121 -11.22 0.14 1.75
CA PRO A 121 -11.86 0.19 0.43
C PRO A 121 -11.07 -0.53 -0.67
N SER A 122 -9.73 -0.54 -0.57
CA SER A 122 -8.90 -1.35 -1.45
C SER A 122 -7.81 -2.16 -0.75
N ASN A 123 -7.69 -3.44 -1.10
CA ASN A 123 -6.65 -4.35 -0.63
C ASN A 123 -5.34 -4.18 -1.45
N ILE A 124 -4.47 -3.29 -1.00
CA ILE A 124 -3.23 -2.94 -1.70
C ILE A 124 -2.26 -4.14 -1.81
N TYR A 125 -2.27 -5.09 -0.86
CA TYR A 125 -1.44 -6.30 -0.96
C TYR A 125 -1.91 -7.24 -2.06
N GLU A 126 -3.22 -7.40 -2.22
CA GLU A 126 -3.77 -8.18 -3.33
C GLU A 126 -3.42 -7.52 -4.66
N LEU A 127 -3.56 -6.20 -4.76
CA LEU A 127 -3.10 -5.44 -5.92
C LEU A 127 -1.59 -5.64 -6.16
N PHE A 128 -0.76 -5.65 -5.11
CA PHE A 128 0.68 -5.92 -5.20
C PHE A 128 0.97 -7.31 -5.78
N ARG A 129 0.31 -8.36 -5.27
CA ARG A 129 0.50 -9.73 -5.76
C ARG A 129 0.08 -9.87 -7.21
N LEU A 130 -1.08 -9.32 -7.56
CA LEU A 130 -1.59 -9.35 -8.93
C LEU A 130 -0.68 -8.56 -9.87
N ALA A 131 -0.14 -7.41 -9.44
CA ALA A 131 0.83 -6.66 -10.23
C ALA A 131 2.16 -7.42 -10.41
N LYS A 132 2.61 -8.18 -9.41
CA LYS A 132 3.84 -8.97 -9.50
C LYS A 132 3.72 -10.13 -10.48
N SER A 133 2.58 -10.83 -10.53
CA SER A 133 2.37 -11.94 -11.49
C SER A 133 2.33 -11.47 -12.94
N VAL A 134 2.05 -10.18 -13.19
CA VAL A 134 2.14 -9.57 -14.51
C VAL A 134 3.57 -9.54 -15.03
N ASP A 135 4.54 -9.19 -14.18
CA ASP A 135 5.92 -8.99 -14.61
C ASP A 135 6.52 -10.32 -15.13
N ASP A 136 6.16 -11.45 -14.51
CA ASP A 136 6.54 -12.80 -14.97
C ASP A 136 6.00 -13.09 -16.37
N THR A 137 4.75 -12.70 -16.65
CA THR A 137 4.13 -12.89 -17.96
C THR A 137 4.71 -11.95 -19.02
N ALA A 138 4.95 -10.69 -18.66
CA ALA A 138 5.54 -9.69 -19.54
C ALA A 138 6.92 -10.17 -20.05
N ASN A 139 7.71 -10.80 -19.19
CA ASN A 139 8.99 -11.40 -19.58
C ASN A 139 8.87 -12.50 -20.64
N LEU A 140 7.77 -13.26 -20.70
CA LEU A 140 7.56 -14.32 -21.69
C LEU A 140 7.28 -13.77 -23.11
N ILE A 141 6.74 -12.56 -23.22
CA ILE A 141 6.35 -11.93 -24.49
C ILE A 141 7.23 -10.72 -24.87
N LYS A 142 8.21 -10.40 -24.02
CA LYS A 142 9.15 -9.30 -24.23
C LYS A 142 9.88 -9.44 -25.56
N ASP A 143 9.97 -8.34 -26.31
CA ASP A 143 10.63 -8.24 -27.61
C ASP A 143 10.06 -9.21 -28.67
N LYS A 144 8.81 -9.66 -28.51
CA LYS A 144 8.13 -10.55 -29.47
C LYS A 144 7.01 -9.82 -30.22
N LYS A 145 6.65 -10.36 -31.39
CA LYS A 145 5.46 -9.98 -32.15
C LYS A 145 4.27 -10.80 -31.67
N ILE A 146 3.20 -10.12 -31.29
CA ILE A 146 2.05 -10.77 -30.66
C ILE A 146 0.71 -10.33 -31.26
N ILE A 147 -0.30 -11.20 -31.20
CA ILE A 147 -1.71 -10.85 -31.37
C ILE A 147 -2.33 -10.78 -29.98
N PHE A 148 -2.86 -9.62 -29.61
CA PHE A 148 -3.38 -9.37 -28.26
C PHE A 148 -4.90 -9.21 -28.28
N TYR A 149 -5.60 -10.13 -27.64
CA TYR A 149 -7.07 -10.18 -27.64
C TYR A 149 -7.62 -9.29 -26.53
N LEU A 150 -8.45 -8.31 -26.87
CA LEU A 150 -9.08 -7.36 -25.96
C LEU A 150 -10.61 -7.51 -26.00
N GLY A 151 -11.29 -7.15 -24.91
CA GLY A 151 -12.76 -7.14 -24.86
C GLY A 151 -13.30 -7.39 -23.46
N ASN A 152 -14.60 -7.15 -23.28
CA ASN A 152 -15.30 -7.39 -22.00
C ASN A 152 -15.21 -8.88 -21.60
N THR A 153 -15.39 -9.19 -20.32
CA THR A 153 -15.44 -10.60 -19.90
C THR A 153 -16.63 -11.31 -20.57
N GLY A 154 -16.42 -12.58 -20.88
CA GLY A 154 -17.39 -13.36 -21.65
C GLY A 154 -17.46 -13.02 -23.14
N SER A 155 -16.60 -12.13 -23.67
CA SER A 155 -16.57 -11.82 -25.12
C SER A 155 -16.05 -12.97 -26.00
N GLY A 156 -15.52 -14.02 -25.40
CA GLY A 156 -15.04 -15.21 -26.11
C GLY A 156 -13.56 -15.18 -26.51
N LYS A 157 -12.72 -14.37 -25.84
CA LYS A 157 -11.25 -14.31 -26.07
C LYS A 157 -10.58 -15.68 -25.98
N SER A 158 -10.65 -16.32 -24.83
CA SER A 158 -10.06 -17.66 -24.62
C SER A 158 -10.62 -18.68 -25.60
N ALA A 159 -11.94 -18.67 -25.84
CA ALA A 159 -12.58 -19.58 -26.81
C ALA A 159 -12.08 -19.35 -28.25
N THR A 160 -11.83 -18.10 -28.63
CA THR A 160 -11.28 -17.74 -29.94
C THR A 160 -9.84 -18.21 -30.08
N ILE A 161 -9.01 -18.00 -29.05
CA ILE A 161 -7.62 -18.49 -29.05
C ILE A 161 -7.56 -20.01 -29.11
N HIS A 162 -8.43 -20.70 -28.36
CA HIS A 162 -8.53 -22.16 -28.42
C HIS A 162 -8.93 -22.66 -29.82
N PHE A 163 -9.88 -21.99 -30.47
CA PHE A 163 -10.27 -22.29 -31.85
C PHE A 163 -9.10 -22.06 -32.83
N LEU A 164 -8.40 -20.93 -32.73
CA LEU A 164 -7.31 -20.57 -33.64
C LEU A 164 -6.03 -21.38 -33.44
N SER A 165 -5.83 -21.97 -32.26
CA SER A 165 -4.69 -22.84 -31.96
C SER A 165 -4.93 -24.31 -32.35
N ASP A 166 -6.09 -24.64 -32.93
CA ASP A 166 -6.51 -26.01 -33.27
C ASP A 166 -6.28 -27.01 -32.12
N LEU A 167 -6.47 -26.56 -30.88
CA LEU A 167 -6.41 -27.40 -29.68
C LEU A 167 -7.63 -28.34 -29.67
N LYS A 168 -7.59 -29.38 -30.50
CA LYS A 168 -8.65 -30.37 -30.80
C LYS A 168 -9.12 -31.22 -29.61
N ARG A 169 -8.76 -30.88 -28.36
CA ARG A 169 -9.15 -31.62 -27.15
C ARG A 169 -9.74 -30.71 -26.06
N ILE A 170 -11.08 -30.67 -26.03
CA ILE A 170 -11.99 -30.77 -24.86
C ILE A 170 -12.72 -29.50 -24.36
N VAL A 171 -14.05 -29.66 -24.28
CA VAL A 171 -15.11 -29.10 -23.41
C VAL A 171 -14.95 -27.66 -22.91
N THR A 172 -15.54 -26.73 -23.66
CA THR A 172 -16.06 -25.47 -23.10
C THR A 172 -17.32 -25.77 -22.29
N ALA A 173 -17.29 -25.63 -20.96
CA ALA A 173 -18.51 -25.74 -20.15
C ALA A 173 -19.29 -24.41 -20.21
N PRO A 174 -20.62 -24.42 -20.44
CA PRO A 174 -21.45 -23.20 -20.44
C PRO A 174 -21.48 -22.45 -19.10
N PHE A 175 -20.90 -23.02 -18.04
CA PHE A 175 -20.80 -22.47 -16.69
C PHE A 175 -19.35 -22.23 -16.23
N ALA A 176 -18.35 -22.39 -17.11
CA ALA A 176 -16.98 -22.05 -16.75
C ALA A 176 -16.87 -20.53 -16.60
N LYS A 177 -16.85 -20.03 -15.35
CA LYS A 177 -16.41 -18.66 -15.05
C LYS A 177 -14.92 -18.57 -15.41
N SER A 178 -14.63 -18.26 -16.68
CA SER A 178 -13.27 -17.93 -17.11
C SER A 178 -12.92 -16.55 -16.54
N ILE A 179 -12.51 -16.51 -15.29
CA ILE A 179 -11.89 -15.32 -14.71
C ILE A 179 -10.41 -15.41 -15.10
N THR A 180 -10.10 -15.06 -16.35
CA THR A 180 -8.70 -14.90 -16.78
C THR A 180 -8.13 -13.74 -15.96
N ARG A 181 -7.42 -14.05 -14.86
CA ARG A 181 -6.82 -13.04 -13.96
C ARG A 181 -5.45 -12.56 -14.41
N CYS A 182 -4.84 -13.28 -15.36
CA CYS A 182 -3.51 -13.01 -15.87
C CYS A 182 -3.48 -13.22 -17.37
N ILE A 183 -2.58 -12.51 -18.05
CA ILE A 183 -2.39 -12.67 -19.48
C ILE A 183 -1.79 -14.05 -19.74
N THR A 184 -2.30 -14.78 -20.75
CA THR A 184 -1.80 -16.12 -21.08
C THR A 184 -1.33 -16.13 -22.53
N PRO A 185 0.00 -16.21 -22.78
CA PRO A 185 0.53 -16.35 -24.12
C PRO A 185 0.42 -17.80 -24.62
N VAL A 186 -0.09 -17.99 -25.82
CA VAL A 186 -0.20 -19.27 -26.54
C VAL A 186 0.57 -19.14 -27.85
N THR A 187 1.62 -19.95 -28.02
CA THR A 187 2.36 -20.00 -29.30
C THR A 187 1.64 -20.92 -30.26
N VAL A 188 1.30 -20.42 -31.44
CA VAL A 188 0.69 -21.18 -32.53
C VAL A 188 1.67 -21.25 -33.70
N TYR A 189 1.96 -22.45 -34.17
CA TYR A 189 2.77 -22.65 -35.38
C TYR A 189 1.82 -22.79 -36.57
N PHE A 190 2.02 -21.97 -37.61
CA PHE A 190 1.14 -21.97 -38.80
C PHE A 190 1.07 -23.35 -39.48
N LYS A 191 2.16 -24.12 -39.43
CA LYS A 191 2.21 -25.50 -39.93
C LYS A 191 1.22 -26.45 -39.22
N ASP A 192 0.90 -26.21 -37.94
CA ASP A 192 0.06 -27.10 -37.14
C ASP A 192 -1.43 -26.92 -37.47
N ILE A 193 -1.79 -25.78 -38.08
CA ILE A 193 -3.16 -25.43 -38.48
C ILE A 193 -3.37 -25.48 -40.00
N ASN A 194 -2.46 -26.13 -40.74
CA ASN A 194 -2.46 -26.21 -42.21
C ASN A 194 -2.46 -24.84 -42.93
N ALA A 195 -1.89 -23.80 -42.32
CA ALA A 195 -1.68 -22.53 -42.99
C ALA A 195 -0.46 -22.59 -43.92
N TYR A 196 -0.39 -21.67 -44.90
CA TYR A 196 0.68 -21.66 -45.90
C TYR A 196 2.05 -21.25 -45.33
N ARG A 197 2.07 -20.56 -44.19
CA ARG A 197 3.28 -20.02 -43.56
C ARG A 197 3.96 -21.07 -42.65
N GLN A 198 5.28 -20.94 -42.48
CA GLN A 198 6.13 -21.87 -41.69
C GLN A 198 6.57 -21.28 -40.34
N ASP A 199 6.30 -20.01 -40.09
CA ASP A 199 6.65 -19.32 -38.85
C ASP A 199 5.64 -19.63 -37.72
N SER A 200 5.77 -18.91 -36.60
CA SER A 200 4.89 -19.00 -35.44
C SER A 200 4.44 -17.62 -35.00
N ILE A 201 3.27 -17.56 -34.38
CA ILE A 201 2.73 -16.34 -33.79
C ILE A 201 2.31 -16.60 -32.35
N ILE A 202 2.35 -15.57 -31.52
CA ILE A 202 1.93 -15.66 -30.12
C ILE A 202 0.57 -14.96 -29.99
N LEU A 203 -0.42 -15.72 -29.51
CA LEU A 203 -1.74 -15.24 -29.17
C LEU A 203 -1.80 -14.98 -27.67
N CYS A 204 -2.13 -13.76 -27.26
CA CYS A 204 -2.24 -13.41 -25.84
C CYS A 204 -3.71 -13.31 -25.43
N ASP A 205 -4.15 -14.21 -24.55
CA ASP A 205 -5.44 -14.09 -23.87
C ASP A 205 -5.32 -13.05 -22.76
N SER A 206 -6.18 -12.04 -22.77
CA SER A 206 -6.19 -11.00 -21.73
C SER A 206 -7.33 -11.21 -20.73
N PRO A 207 -7.19 -10.69 -19.50
CA PRO A 207 -8.35 -10.42 -18.66
C PRO A 207 -9.40 -9.59 -19.39
N GLY A 208 -10.68 -9.82 -19.07
CA GLY A 208 -11.75 -9.01 -19.63
C GLY A 208 -11.94 -7.69 -18.89
N PHE A 209 -12.34 -6.66 -19.63
CA PHE A 209 -12.67 -5.37 -19.04
C PHE A 209 -14.00 -5.43 -18.26
N GLY A 210 -14.07 -4.67 -17.16
CA GLY A 210 -15.33 -4.28 -16.52
C GLY A 210 -16.11 -5.36 -15.76
N ASP A 211 -15.58 -6.58 -15.62
CA ASP A 211 -16.28 -7.70 -14.97
C ASP A 211 -15.50 -8.27 -13.77
N THR A 212 -15.11 -7.38 -12.87
CA THR A 212 -14.60 -7.81 -11.56
C THR A 212 -15.34 -7.06 -10.47
N ASN A 213 -15.90 -7.83 -9.54
CA ASN A 213 -16.58 -7.27 -8.36
C ASN A 213 -15.60 -6.48 -7.46
N ASP A 214 -14.30 -6.74 -7.60
CA ASP A 214 -13.24 -6.21 -6.76
C ASP A 214 -12.36 -5.21 -7.56
N PRO A 215 -12.14 -3.98 -7.04
CA PRO A 215 -11.39 -2.91 -7.71
C PRO A 215 -9.88 -3.20 -7.84
N GLU A 216 -9.32 -4.03 -6.97
CA GLU A 216 -7.92 -4.48 -7.05
C GLU A 216 -7.70 -5.27 -8.32
N VAL A 217 -8.63 -6.17 -8.62
CA VAL A 217 -8.54 -7.05 -9.79
C VAL A 217 -8.71 -6.24 -11.08
N ASP A 218 -9.65 -5.29 -11.10
CA ASP A 218 -9.83 -4.40 -12.25
C ASP A 218 -8.58 -3.54 -12.49
N THR A 219 -8.04 -2.94 -11.43
CA THR A 219 -6.82 -2.14 -11.49
C THR A 219 -5.63 -2.98 -11.95
N ALA A 220 -5.44 -4.16 -11.34
CA ALA A 220 -4.37 -5.08 -11.71
C ALA A 220 -4.48 -5.53 -13.16
N ASN A 221 -5.70 -5.83 -13.65
CA ASN A 221 -5.94 -6.19 -15.04
C ASN A 221 -5.57 -5.05 -16.00
N GLY A 222 -5.91 -3.80 -15.65
CA GLY A 222 -5.52 -2.62 -16.43
C GLY A 222 -3.99 -2.46 -16.50
N ILE A 223 -3.31 -2.57 -15.35
CA ILE A 223 -1.85 -2.58 -15.26
C ILE A 223 -1.26 -3.71 -16.09
N ALA A 224 -1.83 -4.91 -15.97
CA ALA A 224 -1.39 -6.12 -16.64
C ALA A 224 -1.33 -5.95 -18.15
N ILE A 225 -2.46 -5.53 -18.72
CA ILE A 225 -2.63 -5.32 -20.16
C ILE A 225 -1.60 -4.34 -20.67
N VAL A 226 -1.45 -3.19 -20.01
CA VAL A 226 -0.53 -2.14 -20.45
C VAL A 226 0.92 -2.58 -20.34
N ARG A 227 1.36 -3.10 -19.19
CA ARG A 227 2.76 -3.54 -18.99
C ARG A 227 3.15 -4.64 -19.98
N ALA A 228 2.28 -5.63 -20.16
CA ALA A 228 2.50 -6.73 -21.09
C ALA A 228 2.62 -6.23 -22.55
N ILE A 229 1.72 -5.35 -22.99
CA ILE A 229 1.75 -4.82 -24.35
C ILE A 229 3.01 -3.97 -24.59
N ARG A 230 3.40 -3.10 -23.64
CA ARG A 230 4.50 -2.14 -23.81
C ARG A 230 5.89 -2.77 -23.89
N VAL A 231 6.07 -4.03 -23.48
CA VAL A 231 7.37 -4.73 -23.58
C VAL A 231 7.53 -5.52 -24.88
N CYS A 232 6.50 -5.57 -25.73
CA CYS A 232 6.53 -6.32 -26.99
C CYS A 232 7.24 -5.54 -28.10
N GLU A 233 7.80 -6.24 -29.10
CA GLU A 233 8.38 -5.60 -30.30
C GLU A 233 7.28 -4.92 -31.14
N SER A 234 6.19 -5.65 -31.36
CA SER A 234 4.99 -5.13 -32.01
C SER A 234 3.75 -5.90 -31.55
N VAL A 235 2.60 -5.23 -31.58
CA VAL A 235 1.32 -5.82 -31.18
C VAL A 235 0.28 -5.64 -32.28
N LYS A 236 -0.51 -6.69 -32.49
CA LYS A 236 -1.76 -6.65 -33.25
C LYS A 236 -2.94 -6.71 -32.28
N PRO A 237 -3.59 -5.58 -31.96
CA PRO A 237 -4.75 -5.60 -31.08
C PRO A 237 -5.97 -6.17 -31.81
N VAL A 238 -6.63 -7.15 -31.19
CA VAL A 238 -7.85 -7.77 -31.71
C VAL A 238 -8.97 -7.59 -30.70
N LEU A 239 -9.93 -6.74 -31.03
CA LEU A 239 -11.06 -6.45 -30.17
C LEU A 239 -12.20 -7.42 -30.43
N LEU A 240 -12.61 -8.16 -29.40
CA LEU A 240 -13.74 -9.08 -29.45
C LEU A 240 -14.99 -8.44 -28.87
N ILE A 241 -16.03 -8.39 -29.70
CA ILE A 241 -17.32 -7.79 -29.38
C ILE A 241 -18.37 -8.90 -29.43
N SER A 242 -18.88 -9.31 -28.27
CA SER A 242 -19.91 -10.34 -28.18
C SER A 242 -21.29 -9.74 -28.34
N TYR A 243 -22.16 -10.37 -29.13
CA TYR A 243 -23.56 -9.98 -29.30
C TYR A 243 -24.26 -9.77 -27.93
N THR A 244 -24.07 -10.70 -27.01
CA THR A 244 -24.67 -10.66 -25.67
C THR A 244 -24.11 -9.57 -24.77
N SER A 245 -22.94 -9.00 -25.08
CA SER A 245 -22.30 -7.98 -24.25
C SER A 245 -22.53 -6.55 -24.76
N ILE A 246 -23.17 -6.39 -25.92
CA ILE A 246 -23.45 -5.06 -26.49
C ILE A 246 -24.55 -4.33 -25.70
N GLY A 247 -25.55 -5.07 -25.22
CA GLY A 247 -26.70 -4.51 -24.49
C GLY A 247 -27.78 -3.95 -25.43
N ASP A 248 -28.96 -3.69 -24.87
CA ASP A 248 -30.14 -3.26 -25.65
C ASP A 248 -30.00 -1.84 -26.20
N ARG A 249 -29.13 -1.02 -25.60
CA ARG A 249 -28.84 0.37 -26.01
C ARG A 249 -27.39 0.55 -26.40
N TYR A 250 -26.71 -0.55 -26.71
CA TYR A 250 -25.32 -0.58 -27.14
C TYR A 250 -24.33 -0.07 -26.07
N GLU A 251 -24.75 -0.01 -24.81
CA GLU A 251 -23.96 0.49 -23.68
C GLU A 251 -22.64 -0.26 -23.54
N GLY A 252 -22.64 -1.59 -23.70
CA GLY A 252 -21.42 -2.38 -23.54
C GLY A 252 -20.40 -2.16 -24.66
N LEU A 253 -20.84 -1.78 -25.86
CA LEU A 253 -19.94 -1.38 -26.94
C LEU A 253 -19.38 0.04 -26.70
N LYS A 254 -20.22 0.96 -26.20
CA LYS A 254 -19.79 2.31 -25.83
C LYS A 254 -18.74 2.26 -24.72
N ASP A 255 -18.99 1.49 -23.66
CA ASP A 255 -18.07 1.30 -22.53
C ASP A 255 -16.74 0.70 -22.98
N LEU A 256 -16.78 -0.30 -23.87
CA LEU A 256 -15.58 -0.89 -24.46
C LEU A 256 -14.79 0.14 -25.28
N THR A 257 -15.49 0.98 -26.06
CA THR A 257 -14.88 2.04 -26.86
C THR A 257 -14.21 3.09 -25.97
N TYR A 258 -14.87 3.53 -24.90
CA TYR A 258 -14.28 4.45 -23.92
C TYR A 258 -13.05 3.86 -23.23
N THR A 259 -13.11 2.57 -22.88
CA THR A 259 -11.97 1.85 -22.29
C THR A 259 -10.77 1.86 -23.24
N LEU A 260 -10.99 1.59 -24.53
CA LEU A 260 -9.94 1.67 -25.54
C LEU A 260 -9.44 3.09 -25.79
N ALA A 261 -10.33 4.08 -25.80
CA ALA A 261 -9.98 5.49 -25.99
C ALA A 261 -9.03 5.99 -24.88
N ARG A 262 -9.19 5.46 -23.66
CA ARG A 262 -8.31 5.74 -22.51
C ARG A 262 -7.00 4.97 -22.58
N LEU A 263 -7.01 3.77 -23.13
CA LEU A 263 -5.83 2.91 -23.26
C LEU A 263 -4.80 3.46 -24.28
N ILE A 264 -5.19 4.34 -25.21
CA ILE A 264 -4.37 4.77 -26.36
C ILE A 264 -4.13 6.29 -26.35
N GLN A 265 -2.87 6.75 -26.44
CA GLN A 265 -2.50 8.18 -26.34
C GLN A 265 -2.74 9.02 -27.62
N ASN A 266 -3.02 8.40 -28.76
CA ASN A 266 -3.42 9.06 -30.00
C ASN A 266 -4.04 8.04 -30.95
N THR A 267 -5.37 8.04 -31.05
CA THR A 267 -6.11 6.99 -31.78
C THR A 267 -5.96 7.08 -33.30
N LYS A 268 -5.85 8.28 -33.86
CA LYS A 268 -6.05 8.52 -35.29
C LYS A 268 -5.14 7.70 -36.22
N ASP A 269 -3.86 7.56 -35.86
CA ASP A 269 -2.89 6.86 -36.69
C ASP A 269 -2.75 5.38 -36.32
N GLN A 270 -2.99 5.04 -35.05
CA GLN A 270 -2.76 3.71 -34.50
C GLN A 270 -3.98 2.79 -34.62
N ILE A 271 -5.19 3.35 -34.66
CA ILE A 271 -6.43 2.57 -34.68
C ILE A 271 -6.56 1.69 -35.92
N LYS A 272 -5.94 2.08 -37.03
CA LYS A 272 -5.90 1.28 -38.26
C LYS A 272 -5.31 -0.11 -38.04
N ALA A 273 -4.40 -0.26 -37.08
CA ALA A 273 -3.80 -1.54 -36.71
C ALA A 273 -4.73 -2.45 -35.88
N PHE A 274 -5.89 -1.98 -35.40
CA PHE A 274 -6.83 -2.83 -34.67
C PHE A 274 -7.59 -3.76 -35.62
N SER A 275 -7.96 -4.94 -35.15
CA SER A 275 -8.94 -5.81 -35.82
C SER A 275 -10.16 -5.99 -34.92
N TYR A 276 -11.34 -6.14 -35.53
CA TYR A 276 -12.61 -6.29 -34.81
C TYR A 276 -13.22 -7.63 -35.15
N ILE A 277 -13.45 -8.47 -34.14
CA ILE A 277 -14.08 -9.78 -34.28
C ILE A 277 -15.40 -9.77 -33.49
N PHE A 278 -16.48 -10.05 -34.18
CA PHE A 278 -17.81 -10.16 -33.60
C PHE A 278 -18.11 -11.62 -33.26
N THR A 279 -18.47 -11.88 -32.01
CA THR A 279 -18.69 -13.25 -31.50
C THR A 279 -20.13 -13.43 -31.02
N LYS A 280 -20.60 -14.68 -30.99
CA LYS A 280 -21.95 -15.07 -30.52
C LYS A 280 -23.12 -14.39 -31.27
N TYR A 281 -22.88 -13.86 -32.46
CA TYR A 281 -23.95 -13.30 -33.30
C TYR A 281 -24.84 -14.42 -33.86
N PRO A 282 -26.17 -14.23 -33.87
CA PRO A 282 -27.08 -15.11 -34.60
C PRO A 282 -26.72 -15.18 -36.09
N LYS A 283 -26.93 -16.34 -36.73
CA LYS A 283 -26.53 -16.61 -38.13
C LYS A 283 -27.08 -15.59 -39.14
N ASN A 284 -28.26 -15.05 -38.86
CA ASN A 284 -29.00 -14.10 -39.69
C ASN A 284 -28.70 -12.62 -39.36
N GLU A 285 -27.83 -12.34 -38.39
CA GLU A 285 -27.55 -10.98 -37.91
C GLU A 285 -26.14 -10.49 -38.24
N LYS A 286 -25.37 -11.27 -39.01
CA LYS A 286 -24.06 -10.82 -39.49
C LYS A 286 -24.15 -9.53 -40.33
N GLU A 287 -25.16 -9.45 -41.18
CA GLU A 287 -25.35 -8.33 -42.10
C GLU A 287 -25.85 -7.06 -41.39
N THR A 288 -26.37 -7.18 -40.15
CA THR A 288 -26.91 -6.05 -39.40
C THR A 288 -25.85 -5.29 -38.61
N ILE A 289 -24.64 -5.83 -38.44
CA ILE A 289 -23.55 -5.22 -37.66
C ILE A 289 -23.22 -3.81 -38.15
N HIS A 290 -23.14 -3.62 -39.48
CA HIS A 290 -22.82 -2.31 -40.04
C HIS A 290 -23.95 -1.29 -39.77
N ALA A 291 -25.20 -1.69 -39.94
CA ALA A 291 -26.36 -0.86 -39.64
C ALA A 291 -26.48 -0.54 -38.13
N LEU A 292 -26.06 -1.47 -37.26
CA LEU A 292 -25.98 -1.25 -35.82
C LEU A 292 -24.96 -0.15 -35.49
N LEU A 293 -23.76 -0.19 -36.08
CA LEU A 293 -22.75 0.85 -35.90
C LEU A 293 -23.20 2.20 -36.47
N GLU A 294 -23.92 2.21 -37.59
CA GLU A 294 -24.54 3.41 -38.16
C GLU A 294 -25.56 4.02 -37.18
N THR A 295 -26.40 3.17 -36.58
CA THR A 295 -27.40 3.58 -35.59
C THR A 295 -26.73 4.18 -34.36
N ILE A 296 -25.66 3.58 -33.86
CA ILE A 296 -24.88 4.12 -32.74
C ILE A 296 -24.36 5.51 -33.10
N ASN A 297 -23.69 5.65 -34.25
CA ASN A 297 -23.13 6.93 -34.71
C ASN A 297 -24.19 8.04 -34.79
N ASN A 298 -25.41 7.70 -35.22
CA ASN A 298 -26.53 8.64 -35.30
C ASN A 298 -27.16 9.00 -33.94
N THR A 299 -27.03 8.12 -32.95
CA THR A 299 -27.64 8.26 -31.60
C THR A 299 -26.65 8.73 -30.52
N LEU A 300 -25.41 9.05 -30.89
CA LEU A 300 -24.42 9.62 -29.98
C LEU A 300 -24.86 10.99 -29.43
N SER A 301 -24.66 11.18 -28.13
CA SER A 301 -24.78 12.46 -27.43
C SER A 301 -23.72 13.46 -27.85
N ASP A 302 -23.94 14.75 -27.58
CA ASP A 302 -22.96 15.80 -27.88
C ASP A 302 -21.63 15.61 -27.13
N GLN A 303 -21.69 15.06 -25.92
CA GLN A 303 -20.51 14.71 -25.14
C GLN A 303 -19.70 13.60 -25.82
N GLU A 304 -20.35 12.52 -26.26
CA GLU A 304 -19.70 11.42 -27.00
C GLU A 304 -19.07 11.93 -28.30
N ARG A 305 -19.75 12.81 -29.02
CA ARG A 305 -19.25 13.40 -30.27
C ARG A 305 -18.04 14.32 -30.07
N SER A 306 -17.91 14.90 -28.87
CA SER A 306 -16.79 15.77 -28.52
C SER A 306 -15.50 15.00 -28.17
N ASP A 307 -15.60 13.71 -27.82
CA ASP A 307 -14.46 12.85 -27.54
C ASP A 307 -13.87 12.32 -28.85
N THR A 308 -12.76 12.92 -29.29
CA THR A 308 -12.10 12.58 -30.56
C THR A 308 -11.60 11.14 -30.60
N ASN A 309 -11.10 10.62 -29.48
CA ASN A 309 -10.55 9.27 -29.41
C ASN A 309 -11.65 8.22 -29.53
N PHE A 310 -12.75 8.45 -28.80
CA PHE A 310 -13.95 7.63 -28.90
C PHE A 310 -14.49 7.59 -30.34
N MET A 311 -14.61 8.76 -30.98
CA MET A 311 -15.11 8.88 -32.35
C MET A 311 -14.21 8.22 -33.39
N ASP A 312 -12.88 8.31 -33.22
CA ASP A 312 -11.93 7.65 -34.12
C ASP A 312 -12.07 6.12 -34.09
N ILE A 313 -12.26 5.55 -32.90
CA ILE A 313 -12.44 4.10 -32.71
C ILE A 313 -13.76 3.63 -33.35
N LEU A 314 -14.87 4.33 -33.09
CA LEU A 314 -16.15 4.00 -33.70
C LEU A 314 -16.11 4.13 -35.22
N ARG A 315 -15.47 5.17 -35.74
CA ARG A 315 -15.33 5.37 -37.18
C ARG A 315 -14.50 4.27 -37.82
N ASP A 316 -13.40 3.85 -37.21
CA ASP A 316 -12.59 2.74 -37.73
C ASP A 316 -13.37 1.42 -37.74
N MET A 317 -14.12 1.13 -36.66
CA MET A 317 -15.07 0.00 -36.63
C MET A 317 -16.11 0.08 -37.77
N PHE A 318 -16.72 1.24 -37.96
CA PHE A 318 -17.71 1.47 -39.00
C PHE A 318 -17.13 1.26 -40.41
N GLU A 319 -15.95 1.81 -40.69
CA GLU A 319 -15.29 1.65 -41.99
C GLU A 319 -14.89 0.20 -42.27
N LYS A 320 -14.32 -0.51 -41.29
CA LYS A 320 -13.90 -1.91 -41.46
C LYS A 320 -15.06 -2.88 -41.61
N THR A 321 -16.26 -2.53 -41.15
CA THR A 321 -17.46 -3.37 -41.31
C THR A 321 -18.23 -3.14 -42.61
N LYS A 322 -17.93 -2.08 -43.39
CA LYS A 322 -18.65 -1.74 -44.64
C LYS A 322 -18.67 -2.86 -45.68
N LYS A 323 -17.51 -3.53 -45.89
CA LYS A 323 -17.40 -4.59 -46.89
C LYS A 323 -17.94 -5.91 -46.35
N ASN A 324 -17.57 -6.23 -45.12
CA ASN A 324 -18.00 -7.43 -44.41
C ASN A 324 -17.54 -7.33 -42.95
N ALA A 325 -18.43 -7.59 -41.98
CA ALA A 325 -18.00 -7.75 -40.60
C ALA A 325 -17.31 -9.10 -40.40
N CYS A 326 -16.20 -9.13 -39.66
CA CYS A 326 -15.56 -10.38 -39.25
C CYS A 326 -16.37 -11.00 -38.12
N VAL A 327 -17.22 -11.98 -38.44
CA VAL A 327 -18.01 -12.74 -37.46
C VAL A 327 -17.38 -14.11 -37.31
N LEU A 328 -17.00 -14.45 -36.07
CA LEU A 328 -16.42 -15.75 -35.74
C LEU A 328 -17.53 -16.75 -35.39
N ASP A 329 -17.63 -17.80 -36.20
CA ASP A 329 -18.36 -19.04 -35.98
C ASP A 329 -17.33 -20.19 -35.91
N PRO A 330 -16.92 -20.63 -34.70
CA PRO A 330 -15.93 -21.68 -34.52
C PRO A 330 -16.30 -23.03 -35.16
N ILE A 331 -17.56 -23.23 -35.56
CA ILE A 331 -18.02 -24.47 -36.21
C ILE A 331 -17.80 -24.40 -37.72
N LYS A 332 -17.93 -23.21 -38.33
CA LYS A 332 -17.93 -23.04 -39.79
C LYS A 332 -16.66 -22.41 -40.34
N ASN A 333 -15.99 -21.58 -39.56
CA ASN A 333 -14.81 -20.89 -40.02
C ASN A 333 -13.59 -21.81 -40.00
N ASP A 334 -12.65 -21.52 -40.90
CA ASP A 334 -11.34 -22.15 -40.93
C ASP A 334 -10.36 -21.29 -40.10
N PRO A 335 -9.76 -21.84 -39.03
CA PRO A 335 -8.83 -21.08 -38.19
C PRO A 335 -7.61 -20.56 -38.96
N SER A 336 -7.17 -21.26 -40.01
CA SER A 336 -6.01 -20.83 -40.82
C SER A 336 -6.27 -19.50 -41.51
N THR A 337 -7.42 -19.36 -42.17
CA THR A 337 -7.80 -18.14 -42.90
C THR A 337 -7.88 -16.91 -42.00
N ILE A 338 -8.47 -17.06 -40.81
CA ILE A 338 -8.60 -15.95 -39.85
C ILE A 338 -7.22 -15.58 -39.30
N LEU A 339 -6.36 -16.56 -39.01
CA LEU A 339 -5.04 -16.29 -38.46
C LEU A 339 -4.12 -15.64 -39.49
N ASP A 340 -4.15 -16.08 -40.75
CA ASP A 340 -3.42 -15.46 -41.86
C ASP A 340 -3.87 -14.01 -42.07
N ASP A 341 -5.19 -13.75 -42.11
CA ASP A 341 -5.75 -12.40 -42.22
C ASP A 341 -5.28 -11.47 -41.08
N LEU A 342 -5.23 -11.99 -39.85
CA LEU A 342 -4.74 -11.23 -38.69
C LEU A 342 -3.22 -10.99 -38.77
N ALA A 343 -2.44 -11.99 -39.17
CA ALA A 343 -0.98 -11.93 -39.22
C ALA A 343 -0.44 -11.04 -40.36
N ASP A 344 -1.18 -10.93 -41.47
CA ASP A 344 -0.79 -10.13 -42.63
C ASP A 344 -1.19 -8.65 -42.49
N SER A 345 -2.03 -8.33 -41.50
CA SER A 345 -2.52 -6.98 -41.27
C SER A 345 -1.51 -6.11 -40.50
N THR A 346 -1.69 -4.78 -40.56
CA THR A 346 -0.75 -3.82 -39.94
C THR A 346 -0.70 -3.97 -38.42
N ASN A 347 0.52 -3.99 -37.87
CA ASN A 347 0.80 -4.00 -36.42
C ASN A 347 1.12 -2.60 -35.91
N ILE A 348 1.00 -2.43 -34.59
CA ILE A 348 1.55 -1.31 -33.85
C ILE A 348 2.99 -1.67 -33.48
N ASN A 349 3.96 -0.95 -34.07
CA ASN A 349 5.35 -1.02 -33.67
C ASN A 349 5.60 -0.07 -32.50
N HIS A 350 6.50 -0.42 -31.59
CA HIS A 350 6.80 0.38 -30.40
C HIS A 350 5.55 0.69 -29.53
N PRO A 351 4.84 -0.35 -29.05
CA PRO A 351 3.64 -0.20 -28.25
C PRO A 351 3.83 0.65 -26.99
N GLU A 352 5.06 0.78 -26.47
CA GLU A 352 5.43 1.62 -25.33
C GLU A 352 5.06 3.10 -25.48
N ASN A 353 4.94 3.58 -26.72
CA ASN A 353 4.61 4.96 -27.08
C ASN A 353 3.12 5.16 -27.42
N VAL A 354 2.35 4.08 -27.52
CA VAL A 354 0.95 4.11 -27.95
C VAL A 354 0.03 3.80 -26.78
N PHE A 355 0.36 2.77 -26.01
CA PHE A 355 -0.45 2.30 -24.90
C PHE A 355 -0.07 3.01 -23.61
N GLN A 356 -1.05 3.60 -22.95
CA GLN A 356 -0.88 4.24 -21.66
C GLN A 356 -1.58 3.48 -20.54
N PHE A 357 -1.10 3.71 -19.33
CA PHE A 357 -1.76 3.23 -18.15
C PHE A 357 -3.22 3.73 -18.10
N PHE A 358 -4.14 2.83 -17.79
CA PHE A 358 -5.54 3.19 -17.59
C PHE A 358 -6.10 2.45 -16.36
N ILE A 359 -7.06 3.11 -15.73
CA ILE A 359 -7.88 2.58 -14.64
C ILE A 359 -9.32 3.01 -14.89
N THR A 360 -10.29 2.18 -14.53
CA THR A 360 -11.71 2.56 -14.64
C THR A 360 -12.05 3.66 -13.62
N GLU A 361 -13.05 4.50 -13.90
CA GLU A 361 -13.49 5.54 -12.94
C GLU A 361 -13.91 4.95 -11.59
N LYS A 362 -14.55 3.77 -11.62
CA LYS A 362 -14.99 3.06 -10.41
C LYS A 362 -13.79 2.68 -9.55
N SER A 363 -12.78 2.04 -10.14
CA SER A 363 -11.57 1.64 -9.42
C SER A 363 -10.76 2.85 -8.96
N LYS A 364 -10.65 3.90 -9.80
CA LYS A 364 -10.02 5.18 -9.42
C LYS A 364 -10.67 5.79 -8.19
N SER A 365 -12.00 5.92 -8.17
CA SER A 365 -12.73 6.46 -7.02
C SER A 365 -12.49 5.66 -5.74
N ILE A 366 -12.36 4.34 -5.83
CA ILE A 366 -12.08 3.49 -4.67
C ILE A 366 -10.63 3.67 -4.18
N ILE A 367 -9.68 3.76 -5.10
CA ILE A 367 -8.28 4.05 -4.77
C ILE A 367 -8.15 5.44 -4.13
N ASP A 368 -8.80 6.46 -4.68
CA ASP A 368 -8.81 7.81 -4.09
C ASP A 368 -9.40 7.80 -2.67
N LYS A 369 -10.46 7.02 -2.44
CA LYS A 369 -11.03 6.79 -1.10
C LYS A 369 -10.01 6.12 -0.16
N GLN A 370 -9.29 5.10 -0.63
CA GLN A 370 -8.26 4.41 0.15
C GLN A 370 -7.10 5.35 0.52
N VAL A 371 -6.58 6.10 -0.45
CA VAL A 371 -5.48 7.05 -0.26
C VAL A 371 -5.86 8.16 0.74
N THR A 372 -7.09 8.67 0.65
CA THR A 372 -7.61 9.64 1.64
C THR A 372 -7.67 9.04 3.06
N LYS A 373 -8.09 7.78 3.19
CA LYS A 373 -8.09 7.09 4.50
C LYS A 373 -6.68 6.88 5.04
N TYR A 374 -5.72 6.57 4.18
CA TYR A 374 -4.32 6.48 4.55
C TYR A 374 -3.76 7.81 5.06
N GLU A 375 -4.06 8.93 4.40
CA GLU A 375 -3.65 10.25 4.87
C GLU A 375 -4.16 10.54 6.30
N LEU A 376 -5.45 10.30 6.54
CA LEU A 376 -6.06 10.49 7.86
C LEU A 376 -5.45 9.56 8.92
N SER A 377 -5.19 8.31 8.54
CA SER A 377 -4.61 7.29 9.41
C SER A 377 -3.17 7.61 9.79
N ILE A 378 -2.36 8.10 8.85
CA ILE A 378 -1.01 8.59 9.11
C ILE A 378 -1.05 9.74 10.12
N LYS A 379 -1.91 10.74 9.91
CA LYS A 379 -2.05 11.89 10.82
C LYS A 379 -2.43 11.44 12.25
N SER A 380 -3.37 10.52 12.37
CA SER A 380 -3.80 9.97 13.66
C SER A 380 -2.74 9.10 14.33
N ALA A 381 -2.11 8.18 13.58
CA ALA A 381 -1.09 7.29 14.09
C ALA A 381 0.17 8.03 14.55
N THR A 382 0.56 9.08 13.83
CA THR A 382 1.68 9.97 14.20
C THR A 382 1.46 10.61 15.56
N LYS A 383 0.27 11.17 15.82
CA LYS A 383 -0.08 11.79 17.11
C LYS A 383 -0.11 10.81 18.28
N ARG A 384 -0.32 9.53 18.01
CA ARG A 384 -0.35 8.45 19.00
C ARG A 384 0.99 7.71 19.09
N SER A 385 2.02 8.21 18.42
CA SER A 385 3.36 7.60 18.40
C SER A 385 3.35 6.15 17.88
N LYS A 386 2.37 5.77 17.04
CA LYS A 386 2.28 4.45 16.39
C LYS A 386 3.11 4.44 15.10
N TYR A 387 4.43 4.59 15.21
CA TYR A 387 5.31 4.82 14.06
C TYR A 387 5.45 3.61 13.12
N SER A 388 5.31 2.38 13.63
CA SER A 388 5.27 1.18 12.79
C SER A 388 4.07 1.18 11.84
N LEU A 389 2.91 1.66 12.30
CA LEU A 389 1.72 1.85 11.47
C LEU A 389 1.92 2.98 10.46
N VAL A 390 2.53 4.10 10.86
CA VAL A 390 2.84 5.20 9.94
C VAL A 390 3.76 4.72 8.80
N LYS A 391 4.82 3.98 9.13
CA LYS A 391 5.72 3.40 8.13
C LYS A 391 4.97 2.45 7.20
N TYR A 392 4.22 1.51 7.76
CA TYR A 392 3.42 0.57 6.98
C TYR A 392 2.52 1.28 5.95
N ILE A 393 1.78 2.31 6.35
CA ILE A 393 0.89 3.04 5.43
C ILE A 393 1.69 3.83 4.38
N LEU A 394 2.83 4.42 4.76
CA LEU A 394 3.71 5.12 3.81
C LEU A 394 4.36 4.16 2.80
N ASP A 395 4.71 2.93 3.20
CA ASP A 395 5.16 1.89 2.28
C ASP A 395 4.06 1.55 1.26
N GLN A 396 2.81 1.40 1.71
CA GLN A 396 1.66 1.14 0.83
C GLN A 396 1.41 2.30 -0.15
N LEU A 397 1.42 3.55 0.33
CA LEU A 397 1.27 4.72 -0.52
C LEU A 397 2.41 4.85 -1.54
N LYS A 398 3.65 4.61 -1.11
CA LYS A 398 4.82 4.64 -2.00
C LYS A 398 4.69 3.59 -3.10
N PHE A 399 4.34 2.36 -2.74
CA PHE A 399 4.11 1.28 -3.70
C PHE A 399 3.00 1.66 -4.69
N LEU A 400 1.87 2.13 -4.19
CA LEU A 400 0.75 2.53 -5.03
C LEU A 400 1.13 3.67 -5.99
N ASN A 401 1.93 4.63 -5.52
CA ASN A 401 2.45 5.71 -6.35
C ASN A 401 3.38 5.19 -7.45
N GLU A 402 4.32 4.30 -7.11
CA GLU A 402 5.22 3.65 -8.07
C GLU A 402 4.45 2.80 -9.10
N LEU A 403 3.36 2.15 -8.67
CA LEU A 403 2.56 1.27 -9.51
C LEU A 403 1.70 2.05 -10.52
N LEU A 404 1.00 3.10 -10.05
CA LEU A 404 0.00 3.82 -10.84
C LEU A 404 0.55 5.10 -11.48
N ASN A 405 1.61 5.68 -10.91
CA ASN A 405 2.28 6.90 -11.35
C ASN A 405 1.28 8.05 -11.61
N GLN A 406 0.43 8.33 -10.61
CA GLN A 406 -0.62 9.36 -10.67
C GLN A 406 -0.25 10.53 -9.76
N GLU A 407 -0.25 11.75 -10.33
CA GLU A 407 0.09 12.99 -9.61
C GLU A 407 -0.67 13.18 -8.28
N PRO A 408 -1.98 12.89 -8.16
CA PRO A 408 -2.68 13.04 -6.88
C PRO A 408 -2.17 12.12 -5.77
N ILE A 409 -1.72 10.91 -6.11
CA ILE A 409 -1.19 9.94 -5.13
C ILE A 409 0.19 10.40 -4.66
N GLU A 410 1.02 10.87 -5.59
CA GLU A 410 2.32 11.46 -5.28
C GLU A 410 2.18 12.68 -4.36
N GLU A 411 1.25 13.58 -4.68
CA GLU A 411 0.99 14.77 -3.86
C GLU A 411 0.60 14.38 -2.42
N ILE A 412 -0.31 13.41 -2.27
CA ILE A 412 -0.74 12.93 -0.94
C ILE A 412 0.42 12.26 -0.19
N TYR A 413 1.23 11.45 -0.87
CA TYR A 413 2.42 10.83 -0.28
C TYR A 413 3.39 11.91 0.24
N ILE A 414 3.73 12.91 -0.59
CA ILE A 414 4.61 14.03 -0.21
C ILE A 414 4.02 14.85 0.95
N ASN A 415 2.70 15.09 0.94
CA ASN A 415 2.04 15.81 2.01
C ASN A 415 2.08 15.03 3.33
N CYS A 416 1.92 13.70 3.27
CA CYS A 416 2.05 12.83 4.43
C CYS A 416 3.48 12.82 5.00
N THR A 417 4.51 12.64 4.17
CA THR A 417 5.91 12.65 4.63
C THR A 417 6.28 14.01 5.23
N ARG A 418 5.88 15.11 4.60
CA ARG A 418 6.08 16.47 5.13
C ARG A 418 5.36 16.67 6.46
N TYR A 419 4.13 16.17 6.59
CA TYR A 419 3.38 16.24 7.84
C TYR A 419 4.12 15.52 8.97
N VAL A 420 4.57 14.29 8.74
CA VAL A 420 5.28 13.49 9.75
C VAL A 420 6.59 14.18 10.15
N SER A 421 7.39 14.62 9.17
CA SER A 421 8.65 15.34 9.44
C SER A 421 8.42 16.62 10.27
N ARG A 422 7.41 17.42 9.92
CA ARG A 422 7.08 18.64 10.68
C ARG A 422 6.56 18.34 12.07
N TYR A 423 5.70 17.34 12.21
CA TYR A 423 5.20 16.92 13.52
C TYR A 423 6.36 16.51 14.42
N PHE A 424 7.25 15.66 13.92
CA PHE A 424 8.41 15.21 14.68
C PHE A 424 9.33 16.38 15.08
N PHE A 425 9.55 17.34 14.18
CA PHE A 425 10.34 18.54 14.50
C PHE A 425 9.69 19.41 15.57
N PHE A 426 8.44 19.81 15.38
CA PHE A 426 7.81 20.81 16.25
C PHE A 426 7.23 20.21 17.55
N GLU A 427 6.64 19.03 17.47
CA GLU A 427 5.88 18.43 18.58
C GLU A 427 6.71 17.48 19.43
N GLU A 428 7.72 16.82 18.86
CA GLU A 428 8.61 15.92 19.61
C GLU A 428 9.92 16.62 19.96
N TYR A 429 10.75 16.97 18.97
CA TYR A 429 12.11 17.46 19.22
C TYR A 429 12.15 18.83 19.90
N GLN A 430 11.49 19.84 19.34
CA GLN A 430 11.52 21.21 19.90
C GLN A 430 10.94 21.25 21.32
N LYS A 431 9.88 20.48 21.59
CA LYS A 431 9.31 20.38 22.94
C LYS A 431 10.27 19.69 23.91
N ALA A 432 10.88 18.57 23.49
CA ALA A 432 11.83 17.84 24.32
C ALA A 432 13.03 18.72 24.72
N ILE A 433 13.64 19.43 23.76
CA ILE A 433 14.79 20.29 24.06
C ILE A 433 14.39 21.50 24.91
N LEU A 434 13.21 22.09 24.68
CA LEU A 434 12.73 23.24 25.47
C LEU A 434 12.48 22.84 26.92
N MET A 435 11.83 21.69 27.12
CA MET A 435 11.60 21.10 28.44
C MET A 435 12.92 20.83 29.14
N LEU A 436 13.85 20.10 28.51
CA LEU A 436 15.16 19.81 29.10
C LEU A 436 15.92 21.09 29.44
N ASN A 437 15.94 22.08 28.53
CA ASN A 437 16.62 23.35 28.76
C ASN A 437 16.07 24.08 30.00
N ARG A 438 14.75 24.08 30.18
CA ARG A 438 14.11 24.68 31.35
C ARG A 438 14.50 23.95 32.63
N SER A 439 14.53 22.63 32.62
CA SER A 439 14.86 21.82 33.79
C SER A 439 16.34 21.91 34.19
N LEU A 440 17.22 22.32 33.27
CA LEU A 440 18.66 22.47 33.49
C LEU A 440 19.14 23.90 33.82
N LEU A 441 18.24 24.89 34.01
CA LEU A 441 18.63 26.23 34.45
C LEU A 441 19.26 26.22 35.85
N ASP A 442 20.20 27.12 36.16
CA ASP A 442 21.03 27.06 37.39
C ASP A 442 20.21 26.86 38.69
N GLU A 443 19.06 27.51 38.81
CA GLU A 443 18.24 27.54 40.05
C GLU A 443 17.12 26.48 40.10
N THR A 444 16.93 25.68 39.06
CA THR A 444 15.88 24.66 39.04
C THR A 444 16.34 23.36 39.69
N ILE A 445 15.39 22.60 40.24
CA ILE A 445 15.60 21.21 40.63
C ILE A 445 15.13 20.36 39.45
N LEU A 446 16.01 19.51 38.93
CA LEU A 446 15.64 18.53 37.91
C LEU A 446 14.91 17.39 38.59
N ILE A 447 13.69 17.09 38.14
CA ILE A 447 12.91 15.97 38.66
C ILE A 447 13.00 14.77 37.72
N ASP A 448 12.96 13.57 38.32
CA ASP A 448 13.06 12.29 37.62
C ASP A 448 12.05 12.14 36.45
N GLU A 449 10.83 12.65 36.66
CA GLU A 449 9.75 12.60 35.67
C GLU A 449 10.06 13.40 34.39
N GLU A 450 10.77 14.53 34.50
CA GLU A 450 11.18 15.32 33.33
C GLU A 450 12.21 14.57 32.48
N ILE A 451 13.10 13.81 33.11
CA ILE A 451 14.10 13.00 32.40
C ILE A 451 13.45 11.79 31.76
N LYS A 452 12.54 11.11 32.46
CA LYS A 452 11.71 10.05 31.88
C LYS A 452 10.94 10.55 30.66
N GLN A 453 10.35 11.75 30.75
CA GLN A 453 9.67 12.36 29.61
C GLN A 453 10.63 12.66 28.46
N TYR A 454 11.82 13.21 28.73
CA TYR A 454 12.84 13.45 27.70
C TYR A 454 13.32 12.14 27.05
N ARG A 455 13.47 11.08 27.86
CA ARG A 455 13.81 9.74 27.40
C ARG A 455 12.73 9.16 26.49
N THR A 456 11.46 9.33 26.83
CA THR A 456 10.34 8.93 25.96
C THR A 456 10.43 9.60 24.59
N TYR A 457 10.73 10.90 24.53
CA TYR A 457 10.93 11.60 23.25
C TYR A 457 12.13 11.05 22.45
N PHE A 458 13.23 10.72 23.14
CA PHE A 458 14.40 10.11 22.51
C PHE A 458 14.10 8.69 21.99
N ASP A 459 13.37 7.89 22.76
CA ASP A 459 12.97 6.54 22.35
C ASP A 459 12.00 6.59 21.15
N HIS A 460 11.07 7.56 21.12
CA HIS A 460 10.27 7.85 19.93
C HIS A 460 11.15 8.19 18.71
N ALA A 461 12.20 9.00 18.88
CA ALA A 461 13.14 9.32 17.81
C ALA A 461 13.80 8.06 17.23
N ASN A 462 14.20 7.13 18.10
CA ASN A 462 14.80 5.87 17.68
C ASN A 462 13.81 5.00 16.88
N LEU A 463 12.53 4.98 17.27
CA LEU A 463 11.49 4.26 16.52
C LEU A 463 11.23 4.87 15.13
N VAL A 464 11.46 6.17 14.96
CA VAL A 464 11.27 6.89 13.69
C VAL A 464 12.49 6.79 12.77
N GLU A 465 13.66 6.31 13.22
CA GLU A 465 14.86 6.25 12.38
C GLU A 465 14.70 5.41 11.11
N ASP A 466 13.97 4.30 11.19
CA ASP A 466 13.68 3.49 10.01
C ASP A 466 12.79 4.26 9.01
N LEU A 467 11.74 4.91 9.52
CA LEU A 467 10.86 5.78 8.73
C LEU A 467 11.64 6.95 8.09
N ARG A 468 12.61 7.51 8.81
CA ARG A 468 13.48 8.58 8.33
C ARG A 468 14.29 8.12 7.11
N LYS A 469 14.92 6.96 7.23
CA LYS A 469 15.74 6.37 6.17
C LYS A 469 14.94 6.02 4.92
N THR A 470 13.70 5.52 5.08
CA THR A 470 12.91 5.02 3.95
C THR A 470 12.00 6.07 3.30
N HIS A 471 11.49 7.06 4.05
CA HIS A 471 10.50 8.02 3.55
C HIS A 471 10.83 9.50 3.78
N LEU A 472 11.36 9.88 4.95
CA LEU A 472 11.45 11.30 5.32
C LEU A 472 12.71 12.00 4.78
N GLY A 473 13.74 11.21 4.45
CA GLY A 473 15.00 11.71 3.91
C GLY A 473 15.94 12.31 4.97
N ASN A 474 17.04 12.89 4.51
CA ASN A 474 18.12 13.38 5.36
C ASN A 474 17.82 14.71 6.07
N GLU A 475 16.79 15.44 5.64
CA GLU A 475 16.39 16.70 6.26
C GLU A 475 15.59 16.51 7.55
N ALA A 476 15.02 15.32 7.76
CA ALA A 476 14.34 14.98 9.00
C ALA A 476 15.34 14.77 10.15
N ILE A 477 14.93 15.13 11.36
CA ILE A 477 15.80 15.06 12.56
C ILE A 477 16.23 13.63 12.83
N HIS A 478 17.52 13.45 13.05
CA HIS A 478 18.11 12.21 13.51
C HIS A 478 17.99 12.10 15.04
N SER A 479 17.75 10.90 15.55
CA SER A 479 17.76 10.59 16.99
C SER A 479 19.04 11.05 17.72
N CYS A 480 20.21 11.03 17.06
CA CYS A 480 21.47 11.53 17.61
C CYS A 480 21.42 13.00 18.01
N ALA A 481 20.58 13.82 17.36
CA ALA A 481 20.45 15.24 17.70
C ALA A 481 19.99 15.46 19.16
N TYR A 482 19.21 14.53 19.72
CA TYR A 482 18.81 14.57 21.13
C TYR A 482 20.02 14.37 22.05
N ILE A 483 20.82 13.34 21.78
CA ILE A 483 22.02 13.03 22.57
C ILE A 483 23.07 14.13 22.44
N GLU A 484 23.26 14.68 21.24
CA GLU A 484 24.17 15.81 21.01
C GLU A 484 23.72 17.04 21.79
N HIS A 485 22.42 17.37 21.77
CA HIS A 485 21.87 18.50 22.54
C HIS A 485 22.02 18.29 24.04
N LEU A 486 21.68 17.09 24.54
CA LEU A 486 21.87 16.71 25.96
C LEU A 486 23.33 16.86 26.37
N ASN A 487 24.26 16.29 25.59
CA ASN A 487 25.68 16.33 25.87
C ASN A 487 26.20 17.77 25.90
N GLY A 488 25.80 18.61 24.94
CA GLY A 488 26.16 20.03 24.93
C GLY A 488 25.63 20.78 26.16
N LYS A 489 24.46 20.41 26.69
CA LYS A 489 23.93 21.01 27.94
C LYS A 489 24.70 20.54 29.17
N VAL A 490 25.02 19.25 29.26
CA VAL A 490 25.85 18.71 30.33
C VAL A 490 27.24 19.35 30.31
N ASP A 491 27.85 19.52 29.14
CA ASP A 491 29.18 20.16 29.02
C ASP A 491 29.18 21.60 29.50
N ASN A 492 28.10 22.34 29.24
CA ASN A 492 27.94 23.69 29.78
C ASN A 492 27.81 23.68 31.31
N LEU A 493 27.08 22.73 31.90
CA LEU A 493 27.02 22.58 33.36
C LEU A 493 28.39 22.22 33.94
N VAL A 494 29.13 21.31 33.31
CA VAL A 494 30.49 20.93 33.70
C VAL A 494 31.42 22.15 33.68
N LYS A 495 31.40 22.92 32.59
CA LYS A 495 32.21 24.13 32.45
C LYS A 495 31.87 25.17 33.51
N ASN A 496 30.57 25.41 33.76
CA ASN A 496 30.13 26.33 34.80
C ASN A 496 30.61 25.91 36.20
N LEU A 497 30.61 24.60 36.49
CA LEU A 497 31.15 24.04 37.74
C LEU A 497 32.69 24.19 37.85
N GLN A 498 33.39 24.13 36.73
CA GLN A 498 34.83 24.35 36.68
C GLN A 498 35.21 25.80 36.97
N GLU A 499 34.48 26.76 36.40
CA GLU A 499 34.75 28.20 36.50
C GLU A 499 34.30 28.83 37.84
N LYS A 500 33.22 28.32 38.45
CA LYS A 500 32.69 28.88 39.70
C LYS A 500 33.55 28.50 40.92
N ASN A 501 33.66 29.43 41.87
CA ASN A 501 34.16 29.17 43.22
C ASN A 501 33.22 28.20 43.96
N ILE A 502 33.72 27.54 45.01
CA ILE A 502 32.91 26.63 45.83
C ILE A 502 31.79 27.43 46.52
N ASN A 503 30.62 27.43 45.90
CA ASN A 503 29.34 27.88 46.45
C ASN A 503 28.48 26.63 46.63
N GLY A 504 28.16 26.31 47.89
CA GLY A 504 27.57 25.03 48.28
C GLY A 504 26.31 24.66 47.50
N LEU A 505 25.38 25.62 47.37
CA LEU A 505 24.04 25.34 46.82
C LEU A 505 24.06 25.14 45.30
N LEU A 506 24.70 26.04 44.55
CA LEU A 506 24.71 25.98 43.08
C LEU A 506 25.53 24.80 42.55
N ILE A 507 26.64 24.47 43.23
CA ILE A 507 27.44 23.30 42.88
C ILE A 507 26.64 22.04 43.15
N LYS A 508 26.01 21.94 44.33
CA LYS A 508 25.16 20.81 44.68
C LYS A 508 24.05 20.59 43.65
N LEU A 509 23.27 21.62 43.32
CA LEU A 509 22.18 21.51 42.34
C LEU A 509 22.68 21.05 40.96
N SER A 510 23.84 21.54 40.51
CA SER A 510 24.41 21.14 39.23
C SER A 510 24.93 19.71 39.24
N MET A 511 25.57 19.29 40.34
CA MET A 511 25.99 17.90 40.54
C MET A 511 24.78 16.96 40.60
N ASP A 512 23.73 17.35 41.32
CA ASP A 512 22.49 16.56 41.44
C ASP A 512 21.87 16.35 40.05
N LYS A 513 21.80 17.40 39.23
CA LYS A 513 21.34 17.29 37.84
C LYS A 513 22.14 16.29 37.02
N ILE A 514 23.47 16.41 37.05
CA ILE A 514 24.36 15.55 36.25
C ILE A 514 24.28 14.10 36.75
N LYS A 515 24.16 13.90 38.07
CA LYS A 515 23.95 12.59 38.69
C LYS A 515 22.67 11.95 38.16
N ILE A 516 21.53 12.64 38.27
CA ILE A 516 20.25 12.05 37.82
C ILE A 516 20.31 11.77 36.31
N LEU A 517 20.82 12.70 35.50
CA LEU A 517 21.00 12.44 34.06
C LEU A 517 21.90 11.23 33.77
N SER A 518 22.94 11.00 34.57
CA SER A 518 23.84 9.85 34.40
C SER A 518 23.20 8.50 34.68
N GLU A 519 22.08 8.46 35.40
CA GLU A 519 21.31 7.23 35.64
C GLU A 519 20.52 6.80 34.39
N TYR A 520 20.25 7.74 33.47
CA TYR A 520 19.47 7.52 32.25
C TYR A 520 20.29 7.49 30.96
N PHE A 521 21.51 8.07 30.99
CA PHE A 521 22.36 8.25 29.82
C PHE A 521 23.82 7.90 30.15
N ASP A 522 24.30 6.78 29.62
CA ASP A 522 25.63 6.23 29.91
C ASP A 522 26.77 7.22 29.62
N ASP A 523 26.67 7.99 28.53
CA ASP A 523 27.67 9.01 28.14
C ASP A 523 27.81 10.12 29.20
N VAL A 524 26.74 10.39 29.95
CA VAL A 524 26.73 11.40 31.01
C VAL A 524 27.43 10.87 32.28
N ASN A 525 27.42 9.57 32.52
CA ASN A 525 28.07 8.95 33.68
C ASN A 525 29.59 9.17 33.69
N VAL A 526 30.23 9.16 32.53
CA VAL A 526 31.65 9.49 32.40
C VAL A 526 31.92 10.93 32.88
N LYS A 527 31.07 11.87 32.46
CA LYS A 527 31.17 13.29 32.85
C LYS A 527 30.87 13.50 34.33
N TYR A 528 29.90 12.78 34.87
CA TYR A 528 29.56 12.80 36.29
C TYR A 528 30.76 12.39 37.17
N LYS A 529 31.37 11.24 36.87
CA LYS A 529 32.56 10.74 37.60
C LYS A 529 33.72 11.74 37.55
N PHE A 530 33.96 12.34 36.38
CA PHE A 530 34.96 13.38 36.21
C PHE A 530 34.71 14.60 37.11
N ILE A 531 33.46 15.06 37.21
CA ILE A 531 33.12 16.18 38.11
C ILE A 531 33.31 15.80 39.57
N CYS A 532 32.87 14.60 40.00
CA CYS A 532 33.07 14.16 41.38
C CYS A 532 34.55 14.21 41.76
N GLN A 533 35.43 13.71 40.89
CA GLN A 533 36.88 13.80 41.09
C GLN A 533 37.36 15.25 41.14
N PHE A 534 36.95 16.09 40.19
CA PHE A 534 37.37 17.49 40.13
C PHE A 534 36.94 18.30 41.37
N VAL A 535 35.72 18.08 41.88
CA VAL A 535 35.22 18.72 43.09
C VAL A 535 35.99 18.23 44.31
N SER A 536 36.26 16.92 44.39
CA SER A 536 37.11 16.33 45.44
C SER A 536 38.50 16.97 45.47
N GLU A 537 39.16 17.11 44.32
CA GLU A 537 40.47 17.78 44.20
C GLU A 537 40.41 19.27 44.60
N LYS A 538 39.33 19.99 44.24
CA LYS A 538 39.13 21.39 44.68
C LYS A 538 39.01 21.49 46.20
N ILE A 539 38.30 20.55 46.84
CA ILE A 539 38.13 20.51 48.29
C ILE A 539 39.46 20.20 48.98
N GLU A 540 40.23 19.22 48.48
CA GLU A 540 41.56 18.91 49.01
C GLU A 540 42.50 20.12 48.96
N ARG A 541 42.49 20.88 47.86
CA ARG A 541 43.28 22.12 47.76
C ARG A 541 42.83 23.19 48.75
N LEU A 542 41.53 23.28 49.04
CA LEU A 542 41.02 24.16 50.10
C LEU A 542 41.54 23.71 51.47
N VAL A 543 41.47 22.41 51.79
CA VAL A 543 41.98 21.82 53.04
C VAL A 543 43.45 22.18 53.23
N TYR A 544 44.28 21.89 52.22
CA TYR A 544 45.70 22.21 52.25
C TYR A 544 45.98 23.72 52.44
N SER A 545 45.21 24.57 51.76
CA SER A 545 45.35 26.03 51.88
C SER A 545 44.97 26.53 53.27
N PHE A 546 43.95 25.93 53.89
CA PHE A 546 43.53 26.23 55.25
C PHE A 546 44.57 25.83 56.28
N GLU A 547 45.09 24.60 56.20
CA GLU A 547 46.16 24.11 57.07
C GLU A 547 47.36 25.05 57.02
N LYS A 548 47.79 25.44 55.81
CA LYS A 548 48.88 26.41 55.62
C LYS A 548 48.56 27.78 56.23
N SER A 549 47.34 28.28 56.06
CA SER A 549 46.91 29.57 56.61
C SER A 549 46.95 29.56 58.14
N VAL A 550 46.44 28.49 58.77
CA VAL A 550 46.47 28.31 60.22
C VAL A 550 47.90 28.27 60.75
N LEU A 551 48.79 27.51 60.11
CA LEU A 551 50.21 27.42 60.50
C LEU A 551 50.95 28.77 60.39
N SER A 552 50.51 29.65 59.50
CA SER A 552 51.08 30.99 59.30
C SER A 552 50.45 32.09 60.18
N ASN A 553 49.57 31.75 61.12
CA ASN A 553 48.77 32.70 61.93
C ASN A 553 47.85 33.62 61.09
N GLY A 554 47.45 33.20 59.89
CA GLY A 554 46.59 33.94 58.97
C GLY A 554 45.10 33.80 59.28
N PHE A 555 44.67 34.12 60.50
CA PHE A 555 43.33 33.77 61.02
C PHE A 555 42.15 34.26 60.17
N TYR A 556 42.24 35.44 59.54
CA TYR A 556 41.17 35.95 58.68
C TYR A 556 40.94 35.06 57.44
N ASN A 557 42.02 34.61 56.79
CA ASN A 557 41.94 33.70 55.66
C ASN A 557 41.40 32.34 56.09
N SER A 558 41.79 31.87 57.27
CA SER A 558 41.29 30.62 57.85
C SER A 558 39.77 30.68 58.10
N ILE A 559 39.24 31.80 58.61
CA ILE A 559 37.79 32.00 58.79
C ILE A 559 37.06 31.95 57.43
N SER A 560 37.58 32.65 56.42
CA SER A 560 36.99 32.62 55.06
C SER A 560 36.97 31.20 54.46
N MET A 561 38.02 30.41 54.70
CA MET A 561 38.07 29.01 54.25
C MET A 561 37.12 28.11 55.04
N MET A 562 36.89 28.36 56.34
CA MET A 562 35.88 27.62 57.12
C MET A 562 34.47 27.79 56.56
N THR A 563 34.09 28.99 56.10
CA THR A 563 32.81 29.19 55.40
C THR A 563 32.74 28.33 54.13
N LYS A 564 33.84 28.25 53.37
CA LYS A 564 33.90 27.39 52.17
C LYS A 564 33.86 25.90 52.51
N PHE A 565 34.40 25.46 53.66
CA PHE A 565 34.26 24.08 54.12
C PHE A 565 32.84 23.74 54.56
N TYR A 566 32.16 24.67 55.22
CA TYR A 566 30.75 24.49 55.55
C TYR A 566 29.94 24.25 54.27
N ASP A 567 30.16 25.07 53.25
CA ASP A 567 29.56 24.90 51.93
C ASP A 567 29.96 23.57 51.26
N ALA A 568 31.24 23.19 51.31
CA ALA A 568 31.73 21.93 50.76
C ALA A 568 31.12 20.70 51.46
N ASN A 569 30.94 20.75 52.78
CA ASN A 569 30.35 19.67 53.57
C ASN A 569 28.87 19.46 53.22
N THR A 570 28.14 20.54 52.90
CA THR A 570 26.75 20.42 52.40
C THR A 570 26.67 19.71 51.05
N ILE A 571 27.71 19.80 50.23
CA ILE A 571 27.85 19.04 48.98
C ILE A 571 28.15 17.58 49.30
N LEU A 572 29.26 17.31 50.03
CA LEU A 572 29.77 15.96 50.28
C LEU A 572 28.82 15.06 51.09
N SER A 573 27.98 15.61 51.97
CA SER A 573 27.01 14.79 52.73
C SER A 573 26.02 13.99 51.86
N ASN A 574 25.97 14.21 50.55
CA ASN A 574 25.05 13.55 49.60
C ASN A 574 25.75 12.69 48.53
N TYR A 575 27.08 12.57 48.57
CA TYR A 575 27.95 11.96 47.55
C TYR A 575 29.08 11.17 48.19
#